data_AF-A0A6I5CQY8-F1
#
_entry.id   AF-A0A6I5CQY8-F1
#
_cell.length_a   1.000
_cell.length_b   1.000
_cell.length_c   1.000
_cell.angle_alpha   90.00
_cell.angle_beta   90.00
_cell.angle_gamma   90.00
#
_symmetry.space_group_name_H-M   'P 1'
#
loop_
_entity.id
_entity.type
_entity.pdbx_description
1 polymer ?
#
loop_
_entity_poly.entity_id
_entity_poly.type
_entity_poly.pdbx_seq_one_letter_code
_entity_poly.pdbx_strand_id
1 'polypeptide(L)'
;MAELGGDANTPESGRRRAPGVPARASAPREVPDGSPEAAALLGEQLRALRERTGLVMRAFVSKYGYSQTTISRYERGGRLPRKAYLDCLLGEVSRRGNPLLTPEDVQTTYGLYRKALGPAGGRNALLLEVFELELRKEQLSVQTTGLYTEAAAYKARVGELEARLAAGGAARPGEREQLRREGAELARRRTELESEQHTVQQRINRLEQLLPLDDEDTALAP
;
A
#
# COMPACT_ATOMS: atom_id res chain seq x y z
N MET A 1 -11.89 -39.74 -84.10
CA MET A 1 -10.97 -39.03 -83.20
C MET A 1 -11.70 -37.79 -82.71
N ALA A 2 -12.01 -37.73 -81.42
CA ALA A 2 -12.86 -36.72 -80.81
C ALA A 2 -12.03 -35.73 -79.97
N GLU A 3 -12.41 -34.46 -80.11
CA GLU A 3 -12.31 -33.27 -79.26
C GLU A 3 -11.26 -33.14 -78.15
N LEU A 4 -10.61 -31.96 -78.06
CA LEU A 4 -10.92 -30.88 -77.10
C LEU A 4 -9.75 -29.88 -76.96
N GLY A 5 -10.08 -28.59 -76.92
CA GLY A 5 -9.49 -27.60 -76.00
C GLY A 5 -8.19 -26.88 -76.40
N GLY A 6 -8.21 -25.54 -76.33
CA GLY A 6 -7.00 -24.71 -76.40
C GLY A 6 -7.30 -23.22 -76.20
N ASP A 7 -6.99 -22.73 -75.00
CA ASP A 7 -7.37 -21.46 -74.38
C ASP A 7 -6.71 -20.17 -74.90
N ALA A 8 -7.48 -19.09 -74.67
CA ALA A 8 -7.18 -17.72 -74.23
C ALA A 8 -5.74 -17.16 -74.24
N ASN A 9 -5.63 -15.91 -74.73
CA ASN A 9 -4.69 -14.94 -74.19
C ASN A 9 -5.22 -13.49 -74.32
N THR A 10 -5.39 -12.79 -73.19
CA THR A 10 -5.69 -11.35 -73.09
C THR A 10 -4.79 -10.75 -71.99
N PRO A 11 -4.16 -9.58 -72.18
CA PRO A 11 -3.17 -9.04 -71.25
C PRO A 11 -3.70 -8.02 -70.24
N GLU A 12 -2.93 -7.92 -69.15
CA GLU A 12 -2.66 -6.78 -68.24
C GLU A 12 -3.80 -5.86 -67.75
N SER A 13 -4.05 -5.92 -66.44
CA SER A 13 -4.51 -4.76 -65.67
C SER A 13 -3.76 -4.68 -64.33
N GLY A 14 -3.19 -3.51 -64.07
CA GLY A 14 -2.18 -3.24 -63.05
C GLY A 14 -2.66 -3.43 -61.60
N ARG A 15 -1.78 -4.00 -60.78
CA ARG A 15 -1.91 -4.00 -59.31
C ARG A 15 -1.07 -2.89 -58.71
N ARG A 16 -1.75 -1.80 -58.32
CA ARG A 16 -1.24 -0.82 -57.35
C ARG A 16 -1.02 -1.53 -56.01
N ARG A 17 0.19 -1.45 -55.45
CA ARG A 17 0.46 -1.82 -54.06
C ARG A 17 -0.29 -0.85 -53.14
N ALA A 18 -1.18 -1.38 -52.29
CA ALA A 18 -1.76 -0.62 -51.20
C ALA A 18 -0.67 -0.28 -50.16
N PRO A 19 -0.66 0.93 -49.58
CA PRO A 19 0.28 1.30 -48.54
C PRO A 19 -0.02 0.51 -47.26
N GLY A 20 1.05 0.06 -46.59
CA GLY A 20 0.97 -0.67 -45.33
C GLY A 20 0.18 0.11 -44.29
N VAL A 21 -0.80 -0.57 -43.68
CA VAL A 21 -1.50 -0.08 -42.50
C VAL A 21 -0.44 0.12 -41.41
N PRO A 22 -0.25 1.33 -40.85
CA PRO A 22 0.65 1.49 -39.72
C PRO A 22 0.10 0.65 -38.56
N ALA A 23 0.95 -0.20 -37.99
CA ALA A 23 0.66 -0.92 -36.77
C ALA A 23 0.17 0.11 -35.74
N ARG A 24 -1.11 0.01 -35.35
CA ARG A 24 -1.63 0.77 -34.21
C ARG A 24 -0.70 0.44 -33.05
N ALA A 25 0.05 1.43 -32.58
CA ALA A 25 0.64 1.39 -31.26
C ALA A 25 -0.51 1.14 -30.30
N SER A 26 -0.64 -0.10 -29.85
CA SER A 26 -1.60 -0.47 -28.82
C SER A 26 -1.37 0.47 -27.64
N ALA A 27 -2.39 1.21 -27.24
CA ALA A 27 -2.36 1.95 -25.99
C ALA A 27 -1.85 1.00 -24.88
N PRO A 28 -1.11 1.50 -23.87
CA PRO A 28 -0.69 0.67 -22.75
C PRO A 28 -1.91 -0.05 -22.22
N ARG A 29 -1.94 -1.39 -22.30
CA ARG A 29 -3.05 -2.16 -21.74
C ARG A 29 -3.03 -1.89 -20.24
N GLU A 30 -4.08 -1.24 -19.74
CA GLU A 30 -4.24 -1.08 -18.30
C GLU A 30 -4.33 -2.47 -17.68
N VAL A 31 -3.43 -2.76 -16.75
CA VAL A 31 -3.38 -4.03 -16.04
C VAL A 31 -4.60 -4.11 -15.12
N PRO A 32 -5.50 -5.10 -15.29
CA PRO A 32 -6.70 -5.19 -14.46
C PRO A 32 -6.36 -5.48 -13.00
N ASP A 33 -7.12 -4.87 -12.08
CA ASP A 33 -7.00 -5.15 -10.65
C ASP A 33 -7.32 -6.62 -10.35
N GLY A 34 -6.53 -7.22 -9.45
CA GLY A 34 -6.64 -8.63 -9.07
C GLY A 34 -6.13 -9.61 -10.13
N SER A 35 -5.57 -9.12 -11.25
CA SER A 35 -5.07 -9.99 -12.32
C SER A 35 -3.74 -10.66 -11.97
N PRO A 36 -3.42 -11.82 -12.59
CA PRO A 36 -2.09 -12.43 -12.46
C PRO A 36 -0.95 -11.50 -12.89
N GLU A 37 -1.20 -10.60 -13.85
CA GLU A 37 -0.24 -9.60 -14.30
C GLU A 37 0.02 -8.55 -13.22
N ALA A 38 -1.02 -8.07 -12.52
CA ALA A 38 -0.84 -7.18 -11.37
C ALA A 38 -0.02 -7.83 -10.25
N ALA A 39 -0.28 -9.12 -9.98
CA ALA A 39 0.48 -9.90 -9.00
C ALA A 39 1.95 -10.13 -9.43
N ALA A 40 2.20 -10.36 -10.73
CA ALA A 40 3.55 -10.50 -11.26
C ALA A 40 4.35 -9.20 -11.14
N LEU A 41 3.76 -8.05 -11.49
CA LEU A 41 4.39 -6.73 -11.34
C LEU A 41 4.76 -6.42 -9.89
N LEU A 42 3.88 -6.76 -8.94
CA LEU A 42 4.23 -6.69 -7.53
C LEU A 42 5.42 -7.60 -7.21
N GLY A 43 5.38 -8.87 -7.64
CA GLY A 43 6.44 -9.83 -7.36
C GLY A 43 7.82 -9.37 -7.85
N GLU A 44 7.87 -8.81 -9.07
CA GLU A 44 9.07 -8.20 -9.64
C GLU A 44 9.59 -7.03 -8.79
N GLN A 45 8.69 -6.14 -8.34
CA GLN A 45 9.03 -5.03 -7.45
C GLN A 45 9.60 -5.54 -6.11
N LEU A 46 8.99 -6.56 -5.49
CA LEU A 46 9.47 -7.13 -4.23
C LEU A 46 10.86 -7.76 -4.39
N ARG A 47 11.08 -8.45 -5.50
CA ARG A 47 12.39 -9.03 -5.82
C ARG A 47 13.45 -7.96 -6.00
N ALA A 48 13.16 -6.91 -6.78
CA ALA A 48 14.07 -5.80 -7.00
C ALA A 48 14.45 -5.11 -5.69
N LEU A 49 13.47 -4.88 -4.82
CA LEU A 49 13.70 -4.34 -3.48
C LEU A 49 14.58 -5.26 -2.62
N ARG A 50 14.32 -6.57 -2.60
CA ARG A 50 15.19 -7.52 -1.86
C ARG A 50 16.61 -7.49 -2.40
N GLU A 51 16.80 -7.53 -3.71
CA GLU A 51 18.12 -7.53 -4.34
C GLU A 51 18.93 -6.26 -3.99
N ARG A 52 18.26 -5.10 -3.90
CA ARG A 52 18.88 -3.85 -3.42
C ARG A 52 19.47 -3.93 -2.02
N THR A 53 18.97 -4.82 -1.16
CA THR A 53 19.51 -5.00 0.20
C THR A 53 20.87 -5.71 0.23
N GLY A 54 21.29 -6.33 -0.89
CA GLY A 54 22.45 -7.21 -0.95
C GLY A 54 22.26 -8.54 -0.23
N LEU A 55 21.09 -8.81 0.36
CA LEU A 55 20.77 -10.09 1.00
C LEU A 55 20.31 -11.12 -0.03
N VAL A 56 21.02 -12.24 -0.06
CA VAL A 56 20.51 -13.46 -0.69
C VAL A 56 19.27 -13.94 0.08
N MET A 57 18.35 -14.60 -0.63
CA MET A 57 17.06 -15.05 -0.09
C MET A 57 17.21 -15.81 1.24
N ARG A 58 18.21 -16.70 1.34
CA ARG A 58 18.51 -17.46 2.57
C ARG A 58 18.85 -16.57 3.77
N ALA A 59 19.58 -15.47 3.55
CA ALA A 59 19.93 -14.53 4.61
C ALA A 59 18.72 -13.71 5.07
N PHE A 60 17.82 -13.38 4.14
CA PHE A 60 16.55 -12.73 4.47
C PHE A 60 15.63 -13.66 5.29
N VAL A 61 15.48 -14.91 4.83
CA VAL A 61 14.77 -16.00 5.54
C VAL A 61 15.28 -16.17 6.97
N SER A 62 16.60 -16.30 7.15
CA SER A 62 17.19 -16.51 8.48
C SER A 62 16.95 -15.35 9.45
N LYS A 63 16.72 -14.14 8.95
CA LYS A 63 16.54 -12.93 9.77
C LYS A 63 15.08 -12.72 10.18
N TYR A 64 14.15 -13.08 9.31
CA TYR A 64 12.73 -12.77 9.46
C TYR A 64 11.82 -14.00 9.57
N GLY A 65 12.40 -15.20 9.61
CA GLY A 65 11.71 -16.47 9.83
C GLY A 65 10.88 -16.99 8.64
N TYR A 66 10.72 -16.22 7.55
CA TYR A 66 9.96 -16.67 6.38
C TYR A 66 10.60 -17.88 5.69
N SER A 67 9.81 -18.78 5.10
CA SER A 67 10.38 -19.85 4.28
C SER A 67 10.87 -19.35 2.92
N GLN A 68 11.94 -19.94 2.38
CA GLN A 68 12.46 -19.61 1.05
C GLN A 68 11.41 -19.84 -0.05
N THR A 69 10.60 -20.90 0.08
CA THR A 69 9.52 -21.24 -0.85
C THR A 69 8.44 -20.17 -0.85
N THR A 70 8.11 -19.62 0.32
CA THR A 70 7.10 -18.57 0.50
C THR A 70 7.53 -17.28 -0.18
N ILE A 71 8.77 -16.82 0.08
CA ILE A 71 9.34 -15.64 -0.58
C ILE A 71 9.37 -15.84 -2.10
N SER A 72 9.80 -17.01 -2.57
CA SER A 72 9.82 -17.33 -4.01
C SER A 72 8.42 -17.30 -4.66
N ARG A 73 7.35 -17.60 -3.92
CA ARG A 73 5.98 -17.45 -4.42
C ARG A 73 5.56 -15.98 -4.50
N TYR A 74 5.98 -15.15 -3.55
CA TYR A 74 5.72 -13.71 -3.57
C TYR A 74 6.41 -13.02 -4.73
N GLU A 75 7.71 -13.30 -4.91
CA GLU A 75 8.52 -12.69 -5.98
C GLU A 75 8.09 -13.11 -7.39
N ARG A 76 7.29 -14.16 -7.52
CA ARG A 76 6.71 -14.62 -8.79
C ARG A 76 5.24 -14.25 -8.97
N GLY A 77 4.63 -13.54 -8.02
CA GLY A 77 3.20 -13.22 -8.03
C GLY A 77 2.28 -14.44 -7.85
N GLY A 78 2.82 -15.61 -7.49
CA GLY A 78 2.03 -16.83 -7.28
C GLY A 78 1.23 -16.82 -5.97
N ARG A 79 1.58 -15.92 -5.05
CA ARG A 79 0.86 -15.65 -3.80
C ARG A 79 1.10 -14.22 -3.37
N LEU A 80 0.13 -13.58 -2.73
CA LEU A 80 0.29 -12.24 -2.18
C LEU A 80 0.61 -12.32 -0.66
N PRO A 81 1.66 -11.60 -0.21
CA PRO A 81 2.05 -11.55 1.21
C PRO A 81 1.04 -10.77 2.05
N ARG A 82 1.15 -10.83 3.38
CA ARG A 82 0.52 -9.84 4.28
C ARG A 82 1.30 -8.52 4.26
N LYS A 83 0.70 -7.42 4.73
CA LYS A 83 1.36 -6.09 4.83
C LYS A 83 2.66 -6.16 5.65
N ALA A 84 2.68 -6.94 6.73
CA ALA A 84 3.85 -7.11 7.60
C ALA A 84 5.13 -7.50 6.83
N TYR A 85 5.03 -8.39 5.84
CA TYR A 85 6.18 -8.75 5.00
C TYR A 85 6.68 -7.54 4.17
N LEU A 86 5.76 -6.76 3.59
CA LEU A 86 6.10 -5.55 2.85
C LEU A 86 6.83 -4.55 3.75
N ASP A 87 6.32 -4.34 4.95
CA ASP A 87 6.91 -3.43 5.94
C ASP A 87 8.30 -3.91 6.38
N CYS A 88 8.48 -5.22 6.60
CA CYS A 88 9.79 -5.81 6.90
C CYS A 88 10.78 -5.60 5.74
N LEU A 89 10.36 -5.85 4.50
CA LEU A 89 11.19 -5.68 3.32
C LEU A 89 11.58 -4.21 3.12
N LEU A 90 10.61 -3.30 3.12
CA LEU A 90 10.83 -1.86 2.99
C LEU A 90 11.74 -1.35 4.13
N GLY A 91 11.52 -1.79 5.36
CA GLY A 91 12.39 -1.49 6.49
C GLY A 91 13.84 -1.97 6.28
N GLU A 92 14.04 -3.11 5.62
CA GLU A 92 15.39 -3.59 5.31
C GLU A 92 16.05 -2.78 4.18
N VAL A 93 15.31 -2.41 3.15
CA VAL A 93 15.80 -1.53 2.07
C VAL A 93 16.14 -0.15 2.64
N SER A 94 15.36 0.37 3.58
CA SER A 94 15.67 1.63 4.27
C SER A 94 17.00 1.56 5.03
N ARG A 95 17.30 0.42 5.67
CA ARG A 95 18.53 0.24 6.45
C ARG A 95 19.79 0.05 5.62
N ARG A 96 19.72 -0.68 4.51
CA ARG A 96 20.93 -1.12 3.77
C ARG A 96 20.78 -1.14 2.25
N GLY A 97 19.67 -0.66 1.72
CA GLY A 97 19.40 -0.65 0.30
C GLY A 97 20.44 0.16 -0.46
N ASN A 98 20.86 -0.36 -1.61
CA ASN A 98 21.64 0.41 -2.58
C ASN A 98 20.95 0.32 -3.96
N PRO A 99 20.28 1.38 -4.44
CA PRO A 99 20.09 2.68 -3.76
C PRO A 99 19.17 2.60 -2.53
N LEU A 100 19.29 3.59 -1.65
CA LEU A 100 18.45 3.73 -0.45
C LEU A 100 16.96 3.85 -0.80
N LEU A 101 16.10 3.45 0.14
CA LEU A 101 14.65 3.51 -0.04
C LEU A 101 14.17 4.96 -0.23
N THR A 102 13.35 5.18 -1.25
CA THR A 102 12.70 6.48 -1.50
C THR A 102 11.20 6.45 -1.14
N PRO A 103 10.55 7.61 -0.97
CA PRO A 103 9.10 7.67 -0.82
C PRO A 103 8.34 7.10 -2.03
N GLU A 104 8.89 7.25 -3.23
CA GLU A 104 8.33 6.69 -4.47
C GLU A 104 8.36 5.16 -4.47
N ASP A 105 9.40 4.53 -3.92
CA ASP A 105 9.47 3.07 -3.74
C ASP A 105 8.30 2.57 -2.87
N VAL A 106 8.02 3.28 -1.77
CA VAL A 106 6.93 2.92 -0.84
C VAL A 106 5.57 3.09 -1.53
N GLN A 107 5.36 4.23 -2.18
CA GLN A 107 4.11 4.53 -2.89
C GLN A 107 3.86 3.51 -4.02
N THR A 108 4.90 3.20 -4.79
CA THR A 108 4.83 2.21 -5.89
C THR A 108 4.51 0.82 -5.35
N THR A 109 5.21 0.39 -4.30
CA THR A 109 5.00 -0.94 -3.70
C THR A 109 3.58 -1.11 -3.17
N TYR A 110 3.06 -0.15 -2.40
CA TYR A 110 1.68 -0.22 -1.89
C TYR A 110 0.63 -0.03 -2.99
N GLY A 111 0.92 0.77 -4.02
CA GLY A 111 0.06 0.90 -5.19
C GLY A 111 -0.07 -0.41 -5.96
N LEU A 112 1.05 -1.08 -6.23
CA LEU A 112 1.08 -2.40 -6.86
C LEU A 112 0.41 -3.45 -5.98
N TYR A 113 0.62 -3.41 -4.67
CA TYR A 113 0.01 -4.35 -3.73
C TYR A 113 -1.51 -4.24 -3.74
N ARG A 114 -2.05 -3.02 -3.65
CA ARG A 114 -3.49 -2.75 -3.75
C ARG A 114 -4.07 -3.28 -5.07
N LYS A 115 -3.42 -2.99 -6.19
CA LYS A 115 -3.83 -3.49 -7.51
C LYS A 115 -3.78 -5.01 -7.58
N ALA A 116 -2.74 -5.64 -7.06
CA ALA A 116 -2.58 -7.09 -7.08
C ALA A 116 -3.65 -7.80 -6.26
N LEU A 117 -4.06 -7.22 -5.14
CA LEU A 117 -5.15 -7.75 -4.32
C LEU A 117 -6.50 -7.67 -5.06
N GLY A 118 -6.79 -6.50 -5.64
CA GLY A 118 -8.01 -6.22 -6.42
C GLY A 118 -9.32 -6.48 -5.68
N PRO A 119 -10.49 -6.30 -6.33
CA PRO A 119 -11.79 -6.63 -5.74
C PRO A 119 -12.07 -8.15 -5.66
N ALA A 120 -11.05 -8.98 -5.87
CA ALA A 120 -11.18 -10.42 -6.05
C ALA A 120 -11.63 -11.10 -4.75
N GLY A 121 -12.73 -11.86 -4.81
CA GLY A 121 -13.26 -12.59 -3.66
C GLY A 121 -12.30 -13.62 -3.04
N GLY A 122 -12.69 -14.19 -1.91
CA GLY A 122 -11.86 -15.16 -1.17
C GLY A 122 -10.74 -14.48 -0.39
N ARG A 123 -9.56 -15.10 -0.34
CA ARG A 123 -8.43 -14.66 0.52
C ARG A 123 -7.93 -13.25 0.19
N ASN A 124 -7.89 -12.86 -1.09
CA ASN A 124 -7.32 -11.57 -1.49
C ASN A 124 -8.22 -10.39 -1.12
N ALA A 125 -9.55 -10.54 -1.19
CA ALA A 125 -10.49 -9.55 -0.64
C ALA A 125 -10.30 -9.33 0.86
N LEU A 126 -10.14 -10.41 1.63
CA LEU A 126 -9.87 -10.31 3.06
C LEU A 126 -8.53 -9.60 3.34
N LEU A 127 -7.48 -9.92 2.58
CA LEU A 127 -6.20 -9.23 2.68
C LEU A 127 -6.30 -7.75 2.30
N LEU A 128 -7.07 -7.40 1.27
CA LEU A 128 -7.30 -6.00 0.89
C LEU A 128 -8.00 -5.24 2.01
N GLU A 129 -9.03 -5.84 2.61
CA GLU A 129 -9.74 -5.20 3.71
C GLU A 129 -8.82 -5.00 4.93
N VAL A 130 -8.02 -6.01 5.29
CA VAL A 130 -7.01 -5.88 6.37
C VAL A 130 -6.02 -4.77 6.04
N PHE A 131 -5.45 -4.77 4.83
CA PHE A 131 -4.48 -3.77 4.40
C PHE A 131 -5.03 -2.33 4.49
N GLU A 132 -6.24 -2.09 3.99
CA GLU A 132 -6.85 -0.75 4.05
C GLU A 132 -7.19 -0.34 5.49
N LEU A 133 -7.59 -1.28 6.34
CA LEU A 133 -7.84 -1.02 7.76
C LEU A 133 -6.54 -0.71 8.53
N GLU A 134 -5.44 -1.40 8.21
CA GLU A 134 -4.13 -1.11 8.78
C GLU A 134 -3.66 0.29 8.40
N LEU A 135 -3.78 0.68 7.12
CA LEU A 135 -3.49 2.05 6.67
C LEU A 135 -4.38 3.09 7.35
N ARG A 136 -5.68 2.78 7.51
CA ARG A 136 -6.61 3.66 8.23
C ARG A 136 -6.20 3.83 9.69
N LYS A 137 -5.81 2.75 10.36
CA LYS A 137 -5.34 2.78 11.75
C LYS A 137 -4.08 3.63 11.89
N GLU A 138 -3.11 3.50 10.97
CA GLU A 138 -1.91 4.34 10.96
C GLU A 138 -2.24 5.83 10.81
N GLN A 139 -3.15 6.18 9.89
CA GLN A 139 -3.62 7.55 9.73
C GLN A 139 -4.31 8.09 10.99
N LEU A 140 -5.19 7.30 11.61
CA LEU A 140 -5.85 7.66 12.85
C LEU A 140 -4.84 7.85 13.99
N SER A 141 -3.81 7.01 14.07
CA SER A 141 -2.75 7.11 15.08
C SER A 141 -1.97 8.42 14.95
N VAL A 142 -1.63 8.82 13.72
CA VAL A 142 -0.99 10.12 13.43
C VAL A 142 -1.90 11.27 13.84
N GLN A 143 -3.19 11.23 13.49
CA GLN A 143 -4.16 12.27 13.88
C GLN A 143 -4.32 12.37 15.40
N THR A 144 -4.47 11.25 16.10
CA THR A 144 -4.57 11.22 17.56
C THR A 144 -3.32 11.80 18.22
N THR A 145 -2.13 11.50 17.68
CA THR A 145 -0.86 12.06 18.17
C THR A 145 -0.80 13.59 17.96
N GLY A 146 -1.24 14.08 16.81
CA GLY A 146 -1.36 15.52 16.54
C GLY A 146 -2.32 16.23 17.50
N LEU A 147 -3.49 15.65 17.74
CA LEU A 147 -4.45 16.22 18.70
C LEU A 147 -3.92 16.21 20.13
N TYR A 148 -3.13 15.19 20.50
CA TYR A 148 -2.49 15.14 21.81
C TYR A 148 -1.51 16.31 22.01
N THR A 149 -0.65 16.59 21.02
CA THR A 149 0.31 17.69 21.10
C THR A 149 -0.38 19.06 21.11
N GLU A 150 -1.42 19.23 20.30
CA GLU A 150 -2.22 20.47 20.29
C GLU A 150 -2.96 20.69 21.62
N ALA A 151 -3.61 19.67 22.17
CA ALA A 151 -4.30 19.78 23.45
C ALA A 151 -3.33 20.11 24.61
N ALA A 152 -2.12 19.56 24.58
CA ALA A 152 -1.07 19.89 25.54
C ALA A 152 -0.64 21.37 25.42
N ALA A 153 -0.55 21.92 24.21
CA ALA A 153 -0.23 23.33 23.98
C ALA A 153 -1.33 24.26 24.53
N TYR A 154 -2.61 23.93 24.34
CA TYR A 154 -3.70 24.69 24.96
C TYR A 154 -3.65 24.66 26.48
N LYS A 155 -3.37 23.50 27.07
CA LYS A 155 -3.20 23.37 28.52
C LYS A 155 -2.06 24.25 29.04
N ALA A 156 -0.93 24.31 28.33
CA ALA A 156 0.19 25.18 28.68
C ALA A 156 -0.21 26.67 28.61
N ARG A 157 -0.88 27.10 27.54
CA ARG A 157 -1.39 28.49 27.37
C ARG A 157 -2.35 28.90 28.49
N VAL A 158 -3.22 27.99 28.94
CA VAL A 158 -4.09 28.25 30.09
C VAL A 158 -3.26 28.47 31.36
N GLY A 159 -2.24 27.65 31.60
CA GLY A 159 -1.34 27.81 32.75
C GLY A 159 -0.53 29.11 32.72
N GLU A 160 -0.01 29.49 31.55
CA GLU A 160 0.69 30.77 31.34
C GLU A 160 -0.24 31.97 31.58
N LEU A 161 -1.47 31.90 31.09
CA LEU A 161 -2.47 32.93 31.31
C LEU A 161 -2.80 33.07 32.81
N GLU A 162 -2.95 31.95 33.51
CA GLU A 162 -3.20 31.93 34.95
C GLU A 162 -2.04 32.51 35.75
N ALA A 163 -0.79 32.17 35.40
CA ALA A 163 0.40 32.74 36.00
C ALA A 163 0.50 34.26 35.75
N ARG A 164 0.21 34.70 34.52
CA ARG A 164 0.19 36.13 34.16
C ARG A 164 -0.87 36.91 34.95
N LEU A 165 -2.07 36.35 35.08
CA LEU A 165 -3.14 36.93 35.90
C LEU A 165 -2.76 37.01 37.38
N ALA A 166 -2.12 35.97 37.92
CA ALA A 166 -1.64 35.96 39.31
C ALA A 166 -0.54 37.02 39.56
N ALA A 167 0.27 37.33 38.55
CA ALA A 167 1.27 38.39 38.59
C ALA A 167 0.69 39.82 38.40
N GLY A 168 -0.63 39.97 38.32
CA GLY A 168 -1.31 41.26 38.12
C GLY A 168 -1.36 41.72 36.66
N GLY A 169 -1.06 40.85 35.70
CA GLY A 169 -1.19 41.13 34.28
C GLY A 169 -2.65 41.19 33.80
N ALA A 170 -2.87 41.86 32.67
CA ALA A 170 -4.19 41.92 32.04
C ALA A 170 -4.46 40.68 31.17
N ALA A 171 -5.74 40.31 31.04
CA ALA A 171 -6.24 39.30 30.10
C ALA A 171 -7.48 39.84 29.39
N ARG A 172 -7.77 39.32 28.18
CA ARG A 172 -9.03 39.64 27.52
C ARG A 172 -10.19 38.97 28.28
N PRO A 173 -11.36 39.61 28.38
CA PRO A 173 -12.53 38.97 28.95
C PRO A 173 -12.83 37.65 28.23
N GLY A 174 -12.95 36.56 28.99
CA GLY A 174 -13.26 35.24 28.45
C GLY A 174 -12.09 34.47 27.82
N GLU A 175 -10.88 35.03 27.74
CA GLU A 175 -9.70 34.36 27.11
C GLU A 175 -9.42 32.99 27.74
N ARG A 176 -9.46 32.91 29.06
CA ARG A 176 -9.25 31.66 29.83
C ARG A 176 -10.30 30.61 29.49
N GLU A 177 -11.55 31.05 29.39
CA GLU A 177 -12.67 30.18 29.12
C GLU A 177 -12.65 29.69 27.68
N GLN A 178 -12.29 30.56 26.73
CA GLN A 178 -12.08 30.18 25.33
C GLN A 178 -10.99 29.13 25.18
N LEU A 179 -9.79 29.35 25.75
CA LEU A 179 -8.68 28.39 25.67
C LEU A 179 -9.05 27.03 26.28
N ARG A 180 -9.84 27.03 27.36
CA ARG A 180 -10.36 25.78 27.95
C ARG A 180 -11.32 25.06 27.05
N ARG A 181 -12.25 25.76 26.41
CA ARG A 181 -13.21 25.16 25.48
C ARG A 181 -12.49 24.54 24.30
N GLU A 182 -11.57 25.27 23.67
CA GLU A 182 -10.78 24.78 22.53
C GLU A 182 -9.95 23.54 22.92
N GLY A 183 -9.27 23.56 24.07
CA GLY A 183 -8.56 22.39 24.59
C GLY A 183 -9.48 21.20 24.90
N ALA A 184 -10.68 21.46 25.43
CA ALA A 184 -11.68 20.41 25.72
C ALA A 184 -12.26 19.79 24.44
N GLU A 185 -12.46 20.58 23.38
CA GLU A 185 -12.89 20.09 22.06
C GLU A 185 -11.85 19.16 21.44
N LEU A 186 -10.57 19.55 21.47
CA LEU A 186 -9.47 18.70 21.01
C LEU A 186 -9.40 17.38 21.80
N ALA A 187 -9.60 17.43 23.12
CA ALA A 187 -9.65 16.23 23.96
C ALA A 187 -10.84 15.32 23.62
N ARG A 188 -12.01 15.88 23.33
CA ARG A 188 -13.18 15.11 22.86
C ARG A 188 -12.89 14.44 21.53
N ARG A 189 -12.37 15.21 20.56
CA ARG A 189 -12.02 14.68 19.23
C ARG A 189 -10.99 13.56 19.32
N ARG A 190 -10.00 13.69 20.21
CA ARG A 190 -9.03 12.63 20.46
C ARG A 190 -9.71 11.33 20.93
N THR A 191 -10.61 11.41 21.91
CA THR A 191 -11.36 10.26 22.41
C THR A 191 -12.19 9.58 21.31
N GLU A 192 -12.79 10.37 20.41
CA GLU A 192 -13.52 9.82 19.24
C GLU A 192 -12.59 9.02 18.33
N LEU A 193 -11.43 9.58 17.98
CA LEU A 193 -10.45 8.89 17.12
C LEU A 193 -9.87 7.63 17.80
N GLU A 194 -9.64 7.67 19.12
CA GLU A 194 -9.20 6.50 19.90
C GLU A 194 -10.27 5.39 19.87
N SER A 195 -11.56 5.74 19.98
CA SER A 195 -12.65 4.80 19.82
C SER A 195 -12.70 4.21 18.41
N GLU A 196 -12.52 5.04 17.37
CA GLU A 196 -12.47 4.58 15.97
C GLU A 196 -11.30 3.61 15.75
N GLN A 197 -10.11 3.92 16.28
CA GLN A 197 -8.95 3.02 16.24
C GLN A 197 -9.26 1.67 16.88
N HIS A 198 -9.96 1.65 18.02
CA HIS A 198 -10.36 0.42 18.68
C HIS A 198 -11.30 -0.41 17.80
N THR A 199 -12.30 0.22 17.18
CA THR A 199 -13.22 -0.46 16.24
C THR A 199 -12.47 -1.02 15.02
N VAL A 200 -11.56 -0.25 14.43
CA VAL A 200 -10.73 -0.70 13.31
C VAL A 200 -9.87 -1.89 13.72
N GLN A 201 -9.22 -1.85 14.88
CA GLN A 201 -8.40 -2.96 15.38
C GLN A 201 -9.24 -4.23 15.61
N GLN A 202 -10.43 -4.10 16.19
CA GLN A 202 -11.33 -5.24 16.36
C GLN A 202 -11.72 -5.87 15.00
N ARG A 203 -11.91 -5.05 13.96
CA ARG A 203 -12.20 -5.54 12.62
C ARG A 203 -11.00 -6.26 12.01
N ILE A 204 -9.79 -5.70 12.13
CA ILE A 204 -8.54 -6.36 11.70
C ILE A 204 -8.43 -7.73 12.36
N ASN A 205 -8.53 -7.80 13.69
CA ASN A 205 -8.41 -9.06 14.43
C ASN A 205 -9.41 -10.13 13.96
N ARG A 206 -10.65 -9.73 13.65
CA ARG A 206 -11.68 -10.66 13.13
C ARG A 206 -11.34 -11.17 11.74
N LEU A 207 -10.83 -10.32 10.86
CA LEU A 207 -10.43 -10.72 9.50
C LEU A 207 -9.19 -11.61 9.51
N GLU A 208 -8.23 -11.31 10.39
CA GLU A 208 -7.02 -12.12 10.57
C GLU A 208 -7.35 -13.53 11.06
N GLN A 209 -8.38 -13.71 11.90
CA GLN A 209 -8.87 -15.05 12.29
C GLN A 209 -9.44 -15.85 11.12
N LEU A 210 -9.93 -15.19 10.07
CA LEU A 210 -10.47 -15.83 8.86
C LEU A 210 -9.39 -16.09 7.81
N LEU A 211 -8.27 -15.39 7.90
CA LEU A 211 -7.10 -15.64 7.07
C LEU A 211 -6.32 -16.82 7.68
N PRO A 212 -6.10 -17.92 6.94
CA PRO A 212 -5.31 -19.04 7.45
C PRO A 212 -3.97 -18.55 8.02
N LEU A 213 -3.52 -19.18 9.11
CA LEU A 213 -2.14 -19.06 9.58
C LEU A 213 -1.26 -19.52 8.42
N ASP A 214 -0.57 -18.57 7.81
CA ASP A 214 0.38 -18.88 6.75
C ASP A 214 1.69 -19.32 7.39
N ASP A 215 2.63 -19.86 6.60
CA ASP A 215 4.00 -20.10 7.07
C ASP A 215 4.66 -18.81 7.63
N GLU A 216 4.06 -17.64 7.40
CA GLU A 216 4.44 -16.35 7.98
C GLU A 216 4.15 -16.23 9.49
N ASP A 217 3.13 -16.90 10.03
CA ASP A 217 2.79 -16.83 11.46
C ASP A 217 3.59 -17.85 12.29
N THR A 218 4.16 -18.87 11.66
CA THR A 218 5.12 -19.78 12.33
C THR A 218 6.51 -19.12 12.47
N ALA A 219 6.78 -18.09 11.67
CA ALA A 219 8.05 -17.36 11.60
C ALA A 219 8.24 -16.29 12.70
N LEU A 220 7.17 -15.92 13.40
CA LEU A 220 7.13 -14.83 14.38
C LEU A 220 6.95 -15.31 15.83
N ALA A 221 6.93 -16.62 16.09
CA ALA A 221 7.04 -17.15 17.44
C ALA A 221 8.52 -17.11 17.90
N PRO A 222 8.80 -16.66 19.14
CA PRO A 222 10.15 -16.44 19.66
C PRO A 222 11.02 -17.70 19.73
#